data_AF-A0A9X3BTC3-F1
#
_entry.id   AF-A0A9X3BTC3-F1
#
_cell.length_a   1.000
_cell.length_b   1.000
_cell.length_c   1.000
_cell.angle_alpha   90.00
_cell.angle_beta   90.00
_cell.angle_gamma   90.00
#
_symmetry.space_group_name_H-M   'P 1'
#
loop_
_entity.id
_entity.type
_entity.pdbx_description
1 polymer ?
#
loop_
_entity_poly.entity_id
_entity_poly.type
_entity_poly.pdbx_seq_one_letter_code
_entity_poly.pdbx_strand_id
1 'polypeptide(L)'
;TQRLSGVTVKTTAGPVTLERPKLRGTTAAFASRLFGKNVTKTNALESLVIASFVRGLSVRDVEATLADALGDQAAISKSTVSQV
;
A
#
# COMPACT_ATOMS: atom_id res chain seq x y z
N THR A 1 -15.72 18.87 17.01
CA THR A 1 -15.82 17.44 16.69
C THR A 1 -15.07 17.14 15.40
N GLN A 2 -13.94 16.45 15.48
CA GLN A 2 -13.11 16.12 14.31
C GLN A 2 -13.75 14.94 13.57
N ARG A 3 -14.02 15.09 12.26
CA ARG A 3 -14.59 14.01 11.45
C ARG A 3 -13.44 13.12 10.96
N LEU A 4 -13.57 11.81 11.08
CA LEU A 4 -12.59 10.85 10.57
C LEU A 4 -13.06 10.29 9.21
N SER A 5 -12.12 9.88 8.36
CA SER A 5 -12.41 9.08 7.15
C SER A 5 -11.56 7.82 7.14
N GLY A 6 -12.19 6.67 6.90
CA GLY A 6 -11.49 5.40 6.75
C GLY A 6 -10.62 5.35 5.49
N VAL A 7 -9.44 4.76 5.62
CA VAL A 7 -8.57 4.36 4.51
C VAL A 7 -7.99 2.99 4.82
N THR A 8 -7.88 2.12 3.81
CA THR A 8 -7.22 0.82 3.95
C THR A 8 -5.86 0.87 3.27
N VAL A 9 -4.81 0.50 3.99
CA VAL A 9 -3.43 0.43 3.49
C VAL A 9 -3.01 -1.02 3.43
N LYS A 10 -2.55 -1.48 2.27
CA LYS A 10 -1.93 -2.81 2.13
C LYS A 10 -0.55 -2.80 2.76
N THR A 11 -0.30 -3.75 3.67
CA THR A 11 0.98 -3.96 4.34
C THR A 11 1.41 -5.42 4.21
N THR A 12 2.65 -5.73 4.58
CA THR A 12 3.14 -7.12 4.64
C THR A 12 2.45 -7.97 5.71
N ALA A 13 1.78 -7.36 6.69
CA ALA A 13 0.99 -8.06 7.70
C ALA A 13 -0.50 -8.22 7.28
N GLY A 14 -0.86 -7.80 6.06
CA GLY A 14 -2.24 -7.72 5.60
C GLY A 14 -2.78 -6.30 5.47
N PRO A 15 -4.05 -6.14 5.09
CA PRO A 15 -4.70 -4.84 4.99
C PRO A 15 -4.95 -4.24 6.38
N VAL A 16 -4.55 -2.99 6.58
CA VAL A 16 -4.78 -2.24 7.81
C VAL A 16 -5.73 -1.08 7.55
N THR A 17 -6.84 -1.04 8.28
CA THR A 17 -7.80 0.06 8.24
C THR A 17 -7.36 1.15 9.21
N LEU A 18 -7.23 2.37 8.70
CA LEU A 18 -6.79 3.54 9.44
C LEU A 18 -7.85 4.63 9.37
N GLU A 19 -7.98 5.39 10.45
CA GLU A 19 -8.81 6.58 10.48
C GLU A 19 -7.96 7.82 10.19
N ARG A 20 -8.29 8.50 9.08
CA ARG A 20 -7.62 9.73 8.69
C ARG A 20 -8.36 10.95 9.27
N PRO A 21 -7.67 11.83 10.02
CA PRO A 21 -8.26 13.06 10.52
C PRO A 21 -8.68 14.01 9.40
N LYS A 22 -9.92 14.50 9.42
CA LYS A 22 -10.35 15.66 8.61
C LYS A 22 -10.23 16.92 9.44
N LEU A 23 -9.28 17.76 9.07
CA LEU A 23 -9.11 19.10 9.65
C LEU A 23 -10.15 20.05 9.05
N ARG A 24 -10.72 20.91 9.90
CA ARG A 24 -11.59 22.03 9.50
C ARG A 24 -10.86 23.34 9.81
N GLY A 25 -11.16 24.40 9.06
CA GLY A 25 -10.59 25.74 9.31
C GLY A 25 -9.13 25.92 8.87
N THR A 26 -8.62 25.04 8.00
CA THR A 26 -7.29 25.17 7.40
C THR A 26 -7.42 25.08 5.88
N THR A 27 -6.58 25.83 5.17
CA THR A 27 -6.49 25.81 3.70
C THR A 27 -5.73 24.59 3.18
N ALA A 28 -4.99 23.89 4.06
CA ALA A 28 -4.22 22.70 3.71
C ALA A 28 -4.88 21.40 4.18
N ALA A 29 -5.02 20.43 3.29
CA ALA A 29 -5.48 19.09 3.64
C ALA A 29 -4.48 18.39 4.58
N PHE A 30 -4.98 17.60 5.53
CA PHE A 30 -4.14 16.74 6.37
C PHE A 30 -3.36 15.75 5.51
N ALA A 31 -2.03 15.83 5.54
CA ALA A 31 -1.12 14.88 4.92
C ALA A 31 -0.33 14.17 6.03
N SER A 32 -0.52 12.85 6.15
CA SER A 32 0.26 12.07 7.11
C SER A 32 1.72 12.13 6.72
N ARG A 33 2.64 12.35 7.67
CA ARG A 33 4.08 12.22 7.38
C ARG A 33 4.48 10.78 7.07
N LEU A 34 3.73 9.81 7.60
CA LEU A 34 3.97 8.38 7.41
C LEU A 34 3.39 7.86 6.08
N PHE A 35 2.23 8.38 5.66
CA PHE A 35 1.46 7.87 4.52
C PHE A 35 1.20 8.92 3.43
N GLY A 36 1.77 10.12 3.52
CA GLY A 36 1.51 11.21 2.58
C GLY A 36 0.01 11.50 2.37
N LYS A 37 -0.34 11.85 1.13
CA LYS A 37 -1.72 12.16 0.72
C LYS A 37 -2.51 10.95 0.24
N ASN A 38 -1.90 10.06 -0.56
CA ASN A 38 -2.64 9.02 -1.31
C ASN A 38 -2.08 7.60 -1.12
N VAL A 39 -1.34 7.32 -0.04
CA VAL A 39 -0.74 5.98 0.13
C VAL A 39 -1.81 4.94 0.41
N THR A 40 -1.85 3.93 -0.46
CA THR A 40 -2.70 2.73 -0.35
C THR A 40 -1.89 1.45 -0.12
N LYS A 41 -0.55 1.53 -0.17
CA LYS A 41 0.40 0.43 0.02
C LYS A 41 1.73 0.95 0.58
N THR A 42 2.42 0.16 1.40
CA THR A 42 3.68 0.59 2.02
C THR A 42 4.89 0.48 1.08
N ASN A 43 5.90 1.36 1.24
CA ASN A 43 7.18 1.29 0.49
C ASN A 43 7.90 -0.06 0.63
N ALA A 44 7.68 -0.77 1.74
CA ALA A 44 8.21 -2.12 1.93
C ALA A 44 7.70 -3.10 0.86
N LEU A 45 6.43 -2.99 0.44
CA LEU A 45 5.85 -3.81 -0.62
C LEU A 45 6.45 -3.48 -2.00
N GLU A 46 6.67 -2.20 -2.30
CA GLU A 46 7.35 -1.79 -3.55
C GLU A 46 8.80 -2.31 -3.59
N SER A 47 9.49 -2.25 -2.44
CA SER A 47 10.86 -2.77 -2.33
C SER A 47 10.92 -4.28 -2.59
N LEU A 48 9.93 -5.05 -2.12
CA LEU A 48 9.83 -6.49 -2.39
C LEU A 48 9.55 -6.78 -3.88
N VAL A 49 8.73 -5.97 -4.54
CA VAL A 49 8.49 -6.08 -5.99
C VAL A 49 9.77 -5.84 -6.78
N ILE A 50 10.49 -4.74 -6.48
CA ILE A 50 11.77 -4.42 -7.12
C ILE A 50 12.78 -5.54 -6.89
N ALA A 51 12.90 -6.01 -5.65
CA ALA A 51 13.83 -7.09 -5.30
C ALA A 51 13.51 -8.42 -6.03
N SER A 52 12.25 -8.64 -6.39
CA SER A 52 11.81 -9.81 -7.15
C SER A 52 12.16 -9.70 -8.63
N PHE A 53 11.98 -8.52 -9.22
CA PHE A 53 12.44 -8.26 -10.59
C PHE A 53 13.96 -8.36 -10.74
N VAL A 54 14.72 -7.86 -9.77
CA VAL A 54 16.18 -8.03 -9.72
C VAL A 54 16.58 -9.52 -9.69
N ARG A 55 15.72 -10.40 -9.16
CA ARG A 55 15.92 -11.85 -9.15
C ARG A 55 15.41 -12.56 -10.41
N GLY A 56 14.92 -11.83 -11.41
CA GLY A 56 14.48 -12.37 -12.70
C GLY A 56 13.05 -12.94 -12.70
N LEU A 57 12.25 -12.67 -11.68
CA LEU A 57 10.85 -13.12 -11.63
C LEU A 57 9.99 -12.36 -12.64
N SER A 58 9.07 -13.06 -13.31
CA SER A 58 8.08 -12.40 -14.17
C SER A 58 7.01 -11.69 -13.33
N VAL A 59 6.28 -10.73 -13.90
CA VAL A 59 5.15 -10.05 -13.23
C VAL A 59 4.15 -11.05 -12.61
N ARG A 60 3.90 -12.17 -13.30
CA ARG A 60 3.00 -13.21 -12.80
C ARG A 60 3.59 -13.94 -11.60
N ASP A 61 4.89 -14.24 -11.64
CA ASP A 61 5.56 -14.95 -10.55
C ASP A 61 5.73 -14.05 -9.32
N VAL A 62 5.98 -12.75 -9.52
CA VAL A 62 6.00 -11.77 -8.43
C VAL A 62 4.65 -11.70 -7.71
N GLU A 63 3.54 -11.57 -8.46
CA GLU A 63 2.20 -11.57 -7.88
C GLU A 63 1.91 -12.87 -7.13
N ALA A 64 2.19 -14.02 -7.74
CA ALA A 64 1.95 -15.32 -7.12
C ALA A 64 2.78 -15.51 -5.84
N THR A 65 4.06 -15.16 -5.88
CA THR A 65 4.97 -15.28 -4.72
C THR A 65 4.53 -14.38 -3.56
N LEU A 66 4.10 -13.16 -3.86
CA LEU A 66 3.62 -12.23 -2.82
C LEU A 66 2.27 -12.65 -2.25
N ALA A 67 1.35 -13.18 -3.07
CA ALA A 67 0.08 -13.71 -2.60
C ALA A 67 0.29 -14.94 -1.69
N ASP A 68 1.20 -15.84 -2.06
CA ASP A 68 1.55 -17.01 -1.26
C ASP A 68 2.20 -16.62 0.09
N ALA A 69 3.16 -15.68 0.05
CA ALA A 69 3.89 -15.27 1.26
C ALA A 69 3.09 -14.38 2.23
N LEU A 70 2.20 -13.53 1.72
CA LEU A 70 1.51 -12.49 2.50
C LEU A 70 -0.01 -12.76 2.65
N GLY A 71 -0.51 -13.80 1.97
CA GLY A 71 -1.93 -14.13 1.87
C GLY A 71 -2.69 -13.26 0.85
N ASP A 72 -3.83 -13.78 0.38
CA ASP A 72 -4.66 -13.17 -0.67
C ASP A 72 -5.10 -11.73 -0.37
N GLN A 73 -5.25 -11.40 0.92
CA GLN A 73 -5.69 -10.08 1.35
C GLN A 73 -4.60 -9.00 1.23
N ALA A 74 -3.33 -9.41 1.22
CA ALA A 74 -2.18 -8.53 0.98
C ALA A 74 -1.75 -8.51 -0.50
N ALA A 75 -2.37 -9.33 -1.36
CA ALA A 75 -1.97 -9.51 -2.74
C ALA A 75 -1.96 -8.18 -3.51
N ILE A 76 -0.86 -7.96 -4.23
CA ILE A 76 -0.66 -6.81 -5.11
C ILE A 76 -1.05 -7.25 -6.52
N SER A 77 -1.92 -6.50 -7.20
CA SER A 77 -2.37 -6.87 -8.55
C SER A 77 -1.23 -6.83 -9.57
N LYS A 78 -1.29 -7.65 -10.63
CA LYS A 78 -0.36 -7.56 -11.79
C LYS A 78 -0.13 -6.15 -12.30
N SER A 79 -1.19 -5.35 -12.43
CA SER A 79 -1.09 -3.96 -12.88
C SER A 79 -0.28 -3.10 -11.94
N THR A 80 -0.39 -3.33 -10.63
CA THR A 80 0.38 -2.62 -9.61
C THR A 80 1.83 -3.10 -9.60
N VAL A 81 2.07 -4.39 -9.75
CA VAL A 81 3.42 -4.98 -9.89
C VAL A 81 4.13 -4.40 -11.12
N SER A 82 3.43 -4.27 -12.25
CA SER A 82 3.98 -3.73 -13.49
C SER A 82 4.23 -2.22 -13.48
N GLN A 83 3.60 -1.47 -12.58
CA GLN A 83 3.79 -0.01 -12.45
C GLN A 83 4.99 0.38 -11.59
N VAL A 84 5.44 -0.54 -10.73
CA VAL A 84 6.63 -0.37 -9.86
C VAL A 84 7.87 -0.63 -10.70
#